data_AF-A0A368YAA1-F1
#
_entry.id   AF-A0A368YAA1-F1
#
_cell.length_a   1.000
_cell.length_b   1.000
_cell.length_c   1.000
_cell.angle_alpha   90.00
_cell.angle_beta   90.00
_cell.angle_gamma   90.00
#
_symmetry.space_group_name_H-M   'P 1'
#
loop_
_entity.id
_entity.type
_entity.pdbx_description
1 polymer ?
#
loop_
_entity_poly.entity_id
_entity_poly.type
_entity_poly.pdbx_seq_one_letter_code
_entity_poly.pdbx_strand_id
1 'polypeptide(L)'
;MGQFSMTISAVAGSNLSGNQQSSGIIFINRNGLRWRNAPREYGQPKTLYNRWKRWGDMGVFARMKFLMTAGQTSDHTGAAALLDSLPAAEWMIADRGYDADWFREALKDKRIRPRIPGRKSRSKAVPYDKRRYPRHNRIEIMFGSLKDWRRVATRYDRCAETFLSALAATAIFWL
;
A
#
# COMPACT_ATOMS: atom_id res chain seq x y z
N MET A 1 9.16 6.27 -18.73
CA MET A 1 8.95 5.79 -17.34
C MET A 1 7.45 5.81 -17.08
N GLY A 2 6.77 4.67 -17.11
CA GLY A 2 5.32 4.61 -16.90
C GLY A 2 4.98 4.85 -15.43
N GLN A 3 4.10 5.82 -15.15
CA GLN A 3 3.57 6.04 -13.81
C GLN A 3 2.62 4.88 -13.48
N PHE A 4 2.99 4.05 -12.52
CA PHE A 4 2.11 2.99 -12.03
C PHE A 4 1.14 3.57 -11.00
N SER A 5 -0.17 3.49 -11.26
CA SER A 5 -1.18 3.75 -10.24
C SER A 5 -1.36 2.49 -9.39
N MET A 6 -1.18 2.63 -8.08
CA MET A 6 -1.30 1.58 -7.09
C MET A 6 -2.43 1.92 -6.13
N THR A 7 -3.56 1.24 -6.25
CA THR A 7 -4.66 1.33 -5.29
C THR A 7 -4.36 0.39 -4.12
N ILE A 8 -4.17 0.94 -2.92
CA ILE A 8 -3.98 0.17 -1.68
C ILE A 8 -5.26 0.29 -0.85
N SER A 9 -5.86 -0.84 -0.50
CA SER A 9 -6.80 -0.91 0.63
C SER A 9 -6.07 -1.55 1.81
N ALA A 10 -5.87 -0.78 2.88
CA ALA A 10 -5.12 -1.21 4.06
C ALA A 10 -6.07 -1.68 5.16
N VAL A 11 -5.95 -2.95 5.56
CA VAL A 11 -6.52 -3.46 6.83
C VAL A 11 -5.41 -3.42 7.87
N ALA A 12 -5.51 -2.49 8.81
CA ALA A 12 -4.55 -2.36 9.91
C ALA A 12 -4.60 -3.59 10.82
N GLY A 13 -3.44 -4.10 11.23
CA GLY A 13 -3.39 -5.04 12.37
C GLY A 13 -2.17 -5.94 12.55
N SER A 14 -0.98 -5.57 12.08
CA SER A 14 0.27 -6.22 12.54
C SER A 14 1.40 -5.22 12.51
N ASN A 15 1.96 -4.86 13.66
CA ASN A 15 3.07 -3.92 13.73
C ASN A 15 4.38 -4.64 13.40
N LEU A 16 5.05 -4.29 12.30
CA LEU A 16 6.39 -4.80 11.96
C LEU A 16 7.52 -4.02 12.65
N SER A 17 7.19 -2.92 13.34
CA SER A 17 8.16 -2.12 14.08
C SER A 17 8.58 -2.86 15.36
N GLY A 18 9.89 -2.98 15.61
CA GLY A 18 10.39 -3.35 16.93
C GLY A 18 11.44 -4.47 17.00
N ASN A 19 11.93 -5.02 15.88
CA ASN A 19 13.10 -5.90 15.94
C ASN A 19 14.13 -5.65 14.84
N GLN A 20 15.39 -5.94 15.17
CA GLN A 20 16.58 -5.75 14.32
C GLN A 20 16.44 -6.40 12.94
N GLN A 21 15.76 -7.55 12.85
CA GLN A 21 15.53 -8.26 11.59
C GLN A 21 14.52 -7.54 10.69
N SER A 22 13.42 -7.00 11.25
CA SER A 22 12.46 -6.18 10.52
C SER A 22 13.13 -4.93 9.96
N SER A 23 13.95 -4.25 10.76
CA SER A 23 14.72 -3.08 10.32
C SER A 23 15.66 -3.44 9.16
N GLY A 24 16.34 -4.58 9.23
CA GLY A 24 17.20 -5.07 8.13
C GLY A 24 16.45 -5.36 6.84
N ILE A 25 15.29 -6.02 6.93
CA ILE A 25 14.41 -6.27 5.77
C ILE A 25 13.98 -4.95 5.11
N ILE A 26 13.57 -3.97 5.92
CA ILE A 26 13.16 -2.65 5.44
C ILE A 26 14.34 -1.90 4.82
N PHE A 27 15.53 -1.97 5.41
CA PHE A 27 16.74 -1.38 4.85
C PHE A 27 17.08 -1.96 3.46
N ILE A 28 16.98 -3.28 3.30
CA ILE A 28 17.19 -3.96 2.01
C ILE A 28 16.18 -3.44 0.96
N ASN A 29 14.90 -3.34 1.33
CA ASN A 29 13.85 -2.86 0.42
C ASN A 29 14.02 -1.39 0.05
N ARG A 30 14.37 -0.54 1.02
CA ARG A 30 14.62 0.88 0.78
C ARG A 30 15.74 1.11 -0.22
N ASN A 31 16.84 0.37 -0.08
CA ASN A 31 18.05 0.57 -0.86
C ASN A 31 18.12 -0.30 -2.13
N GLY A 32 17.23 -1.28 -2.30
CA GLY A 32 17.29 -2.22 -3.43
C GLY A 32 18.49 -3.16 -3.35
N LEU A 33 18.91 -3.55 -2.14
CA LEU A 33 20.04 -4.45 -1.96
C LEU A 33 19.64 -5.90 -2.23
N ARG A 34 20.62 -6.70 -2.64
CA ARG A 34 20.49 -8.16 -2.57
C ARG A 34 20.54 -8.58 -1.10
N TRP A 35 19.78 -9.61 -0.72
CA TRP A 35 19.79 -10.16 0.66
C TRP A 35 21.20 -10.43 1.19
N ARG A 36 22.09 -10.99 0.33
CA ARG A 36 23.49 -11.28 0.66
C ARG A 36 24.34 -10.05 0.99
N ASN A 37 23.91 -8.86 0.57
CA ASN A 37 24.60 -7.58 0.79
C ASN A 37 24.01 -6.81 1.99
N ALA A 38 23.13 -7.44 2.78
CA ALA A 38 22.57 -6.80 3.97
C ALA A 38 23.68 -6.50 4.99
N PRO A 39 23.66 -5.31 5.62
CA PRO A 39 24.59 -4.99 6.71
C PRO A 39 24.52 -6.03 7.83
N ARG A 40 25.67 -6.47 8.33
CA ARG A 40 25.76 -7.51 9.37
C ARG A 40 25.11 -7.08 10.69
N GLU A 41 25.00 -5.77 10.93
CA GLU A 41 24.30 -5.19 12.07
C GLU A 41 22.82 -5.56 12.13
N TYR A 42 22.21 -6.10 11.06
CA TYR A 42 20.83 -6.60 11.08
C TYR A 42 20.74 -8.12 11.25
N GLY A 43 21.88 -8.80 11.37
CA GLY A 43 21.99 -10.25 11.41
C GLY A 43 22.42 -10.88 10.09
N GLN A 44 22.51 -12.21 10.07
CA GLN A 44 22.95 -12.94 8.88
C GLN A 44 21.92 -12.82 7.74
N PRO A 45 22.34 -12.69 6.47
CA PRO A 45 21.41 -12.64 5.33
C PRO A 45 20.34 -13.74 5.31
N LYS A 46 20.73 -14.97 5.72
CA LYS A 46 19.82 -16.12 5.79
C LYS A 46 18.72 -15.93 6.85
N THR A 47 19.00 -15.27 7.97
CA THR A 47 17.98 -15.04 9.01
C THR A 47 16.97 -14.00 8.55
N LEU A 48 17.41 -12.94 7.88
CA LEU A 48 16.53 -11.92 7.28
C LEU A 48 15.60 -12.53 6.22
N TYR A 49 16.14 -13.35 5.32
CA TYR A 49 15.34 -14.04 4.30
C TYR A 49 14.36 -15.05 4.92
N ASN A 50 14.79 -15.85 5.90
CA ASN A 50 13.90 -16.81 6.57
C ASN A 50 12.77 -16.10 7.32
N ARG A 51 13.06 -14.94 7.93
CA ARG A 51 12.06 -14.10 8.58
C ARG A 51 11.03 -13.58 7.57
N TRP A 52 11.48 -13.07 6.43
CA TRP A 52 10.62 -12.67 5.33
C TRP A 52 9.71 -13.80 4.85
N LYS A 53 10.30 -14.99 4.63
CA LYS A 53 9.56 -16.17 4.18
C LYS A 53 8.47 -16.54 5.19
N ARG A 54 8.81 -16.59 6.49
CA ARG A 54 7.84 -16.84 7.57
C ARG A 54 6.69 -15.84 7.58
N TRP A 55 6.92 -14.56 7.30
CA TRP A 55 5.83 -13.59 7.16
C TRP A 55 4.92 -13.89 5.98
N GLY A 56 5.50 -14.33 4.85
CA GLY A 56 4.74 -14.85 3.71
C GLY A 56 3.87 -16.06 4.09
N ASP A 57 4.49 -17.06 4.73
CA ASP A 57 3.81 -18.30 5.16
C ASP A 57 2.70 -18.03 6.20
N MET A 58 2.88 -17.02 7.06
CA MET A 58 1.87 -16.55 8.02
C MET A 58 0.78 -15.68 7.39
N GLY A 59 0.85 -15.37 6.09
CA GLY A 59 -0.12 -14.51 5.41
C GLY A 59 -0.05 -13.04 5.83
N VAL A 60 1.06 -12.58 6.43
CA VAL A 60 1.22 -11.17 6.87
C VAL A 60 1.04 -10.22 5.69
N PHE A 61 1.61 -10.55 4.53
CA PHE A 61 1.49 -9.73 3.33
C PHE A 61 0.10 -9.78 2.70
N ALA A 62 -0.63 -10.90 2.85
CA ALA A 62 -1.94 -11.09 2.25
C ALA A 62 -3.04 -10.20 2.86
N ARG A 63 -2.76 -9.58 4.01
CA ARG A 63 -3.63 -8.58 4.67
C ARG A 63 -3.71 -7.27 3.90
N MET A 64 -2.75 -7.01 3.03
CA MET A 64 -2.74 -5.85 2.12
C MET A 64 -3.12 -6.33 0.72
N LYS A 65 -4.10 -5.68 0.10
CA LYS A 65 -4.49 -5.96 -1.29
C LYS A 65 -3.88 -4.90 -2.19
N PHE A 66 -3.12 -5.36 -3.18
CA PHE A 66 -2.50 -4.52 -4.20
C PHE A 66 -2.96 -4.99 -5.58
N LEU A 67 -3.30 -4.02 -6.42
CA LEU A 67 -3.52 -4.26 -7.83
C LEU A 67 -2.40 -3.59 -8.63
N MET A 68 -1.68 -4.38 -9.43
CA MET A 68 -0.70 -3.84 -10.37
C MET A 68 -1.39 -3.59 -11.70
N THR A 69 -1.41 -2.33 -12.13
CA THR A 69 -1.99 -1.90 -13.40
C THR A 69 -0.90 -1.49 -14.40
N ALA A 70 -1.26 -1.39 -15.67
CA ALA A 70 -0.39 -0.79 -16.68
C ALA A 70 -0.25 0.72 -16.44
N GLY A 71 0.89 1.31 -16.81
CA GLY A 71 1.24 2.70 -16.42
C GLY A 71 0.39 3.83 -17.03
N GLN A 72 -0.70 3.52 -17.74
CA GLN A 72 -1.68 4.47 -18.28
C GLN A 72 -3.11 4.13 -17.82
N THR A 73 -3.24 3.22 -16.85
CA THR A 73 -4.55 2.79 -16.34
C THR A 73 -5.11 3.86 -15.42
N SER A 74 -6.38 4.21 -15.61
CA SER A 74 -7.05 5.17 -14.72
C SER A 74 -7.27 4.58 -13.33
N ASP A 75 -7.23 5.44 -12.31
CA ASP A 75 -7.54 5.05 -10.92
C ASP A 75 -8.94 4.43 -10.79
N HIS A 76 -9.89 4.85 -11.63
CA HIS A 76 -11.24 4.31 -11.68
C HIS A 76 -11.28 2.85 -12.10
N THR A 77 -10.48 2.48 -13.09
CA THR A 77 -10.34 1.10 -13.55
C THR A 77 -9.74 0.23 -12.45
N GLY A 78 -8.73 0.75 -11.73
CA GLY A 78 -8.14 0.04 -10.59
C GLY A 78 -9.11 -0.13 -9.42
N ALA A 79 -9.87 0.92 -9.10
CA ALA A 79 -10.90 0.89 -8.07
C ALA A 79 -12.01 -0.11 -8.37
N ALA A 80 -12.46 -0.18 -9.62
CA ALA A 80 -13.48 -1.13 -10.06
C ALA A 80 -12.99 -2.57 -9.91
N ALA A 81 -11.75 -2.85 -10.31
CA ALA A 81 -11.16 -4.19 -10.21
C ALA A 81 -10.97 -4.67 -8.76
N LEU A 82 -10.80 -3.75 -7.80
CA LEU A 82 -10.65 -4.11 -6.38
C LEU A 82 -11.95 -4.12 -5.59
N LEU A 83 -13.03 -3.53 -6.14
CA LEU A 83 -14.28 -3.29 -5.42
C LEU A 83 -14.84 -4.53 -4.73
N ASP A 84 -14.86 -5.67 -5.42
CA ASP A 84 -15.40 -6.93 -4.86
C ASP A 84 -14.47 -7.62 -3.87
N SER A 85 -13.18 -7.31 -3.93
CA SER A 85 -12.19 -7.81 -2.99
C SER A 85 -12.04 -6.93 -1.75
N LEU A 86 -12.78 -5.83 -1.65
CA LEU A 86 -12.69 -4.92 -0.51
C LEU A 86 -13.15 -5.63 0.77
N PRO A 87 -12.36 -5.55 1.85
CA PRO A 87 -12.76 -6.08 3.14
C PRO A 87 -13.95 -5.30 3.69
N ALA A 88 -14.73 -5.94 4.57
CA ALA A 88 -15.73 -5.23 5.35
C ALA A 88 -15.06 -4.14 6.20
N ALA A 89 -15.51 -2.89 6.04
CA ALA A 89 -14.99 -1.75 6.77
C ALA A 89 -16.08 -0.69 6.95
N GLU A 90 -16.04 0.04 8.05
CA GLU A 90 -16.98 1.14 8.28
C GLU A 90 -16.71 2.33 7.33
N TRP A 91 -15.45 2.58 7.00
CA TRP A 91 -15.00 3.73 6.21
C TRP A 91 -13.98 3.33 5.15
N MET A 92 -14.12 3.88 3.94
CA MET A 92 -13.10 3.83 2.89
C MET A 92 -12.42 5.19 2.80
N ILE A 93 -11.10 5.22 2.99
CA ILE A 93 -10.28 6.43 2.81
C ILE A 93 -9.57 6.30 1.46
N ALA A 94 -9.73 7.31 0.60
CA ALA A 94 -9.05 7.35 -0.70
C ALA A 94 -8.85 8.79 -1.18
N ASP A 95 -7.86 8.95 -2.06
CA ASP A 95 -7.52 10.22 -2.68
C ASP A 95 -8.66 10.80 -3.53
N ARG A 96 -8.60 12.11 -3.78
CA ARG A 96 -9.52 12.81 -4.69
C ARG A 96 -9.60 12.17 -6.09
N GLY A 97 -8.54 11.48 -6.54
CA GLY A 97 -8.54 10.72 -7.79
C GLY A 97 -9.65 9.66 -7.87
N TYR A 98 -10.08 9.12 -6.73
CA TYR A 98 -11.15 8.12 -6.63
C TYR A 98 -12.55 8.71 -6.52
N ASP A 99 -12.71 10.04 -6.59
CA ASP A 99 -14.02 10.67 -6.55
C ASP A 99 -14.81 10.39 -7.84
N ALA A 100 -15.65 9.36 -7.79
CA ALA A 100 -16.63 9.03 -8.80
C ALA A 100 -17.95 8.63 -8.15
N ASP A 101 -19.06 8.97 -8.80
CA ASP A 101 -20.40 8.71 -8.28
C ASP A 101 -20.67 7.21 -8.21
N TRP A 102 -20.36 6.47 -9.28
CA TRP A 102 -20.47 5.01 -9.29
C TRP A 102 -19.68 4.35 -8.15
N PHE A 103 -18.49 4.87 -7.84
CA PHE A 103 -17.64 4.29 -6.79
C PHE A 103 -18.18 4.59 -5.39
N ARG A 104 -18.69 5.82 -5.18
CA ARG A 104 -19.35 6.19 -3.91
C ARG A 104 -20.62 5.38 -3.67
N GLU A 105 -21.45 5.19 -4.69
CA GLU A 105 -22.65 4.36 -4.57
C GLU A 105 -22.30 2.90 -4.31
N ALA A 106 -21.35 2.33 -5.06
CA ALA A 106 -20.90 0.95 -4.84
C ALA A 106 -20.33 0.72 -3.41
N LEU A 107 -19.63 1.71 -2.85
CA LEU A 107 -19.17 1.65 -1.46
C LEU A 107 -20.35 1.64 -0.48
N LYS A 108 -21.38 2.48 -0.70
CA LYS A 108 -22.59 2.50 0.13
C LYS A 108 -23.36 1.18 0.04
N ASP A 109 -23.45 0.57 -1.14
CA ASP A 109 -24.10 -0.74 -1.33
C ASP A 109 -23.41 -1.83 -0.50
N LYS A 110 -22.08 -1.75 -0.39
CA LYS A 110 -21.27 -2.60 0.51
C LYS A 110 -21.29 -2.15 1.98
N ARG A 111 -22.09 -1.15 2.34
CA ARG A 111 -22.19 -0.52 3.68
C ARG A 111 -20.88 0.12 4.16
N ILE A 112 -20.01 0.51 3.23
CA ILE A 112 -18.75 1.21 3.49
C ILE A 112 -18.96 2.70 3.23
N ARG A 113 -18.67 3.55 4.22
CA ARG A 113 -18.86 4.99 4.07
C ARG A 113 -17.69 5.61 3.28
N PRO A 114 -17.93 6.22 2.10
CA PRO A 114 -16.86 6.79 1.29
C PRO A 114 -16.36 8.09 1.91
N ARG A 115 -15.09 8.09 2.30
CA ARG A 115 -14.40 9.25 2.86
C ARG A 115 -13.38 9.76 1.84
N ILE A 116 -13.88 10.23 0.71
CA ILE A 116 -13.09 10.68 -0.43
C ILE A 116 -13.29 12.20 -0.60
N PRO A 117 -12.24 13.02 -0.71
CA PRO A 117 -12.39 14.44 -1.02
C PRO A 117 -13.03 14.64 -2.40
N GLY A 118 -13.97 15.57 -2.53
CA GLY A 118 -14.54 15.93 -3.83
C GLY A 118 -13.49 16.48 -4.80
N ARG A 119 -13.63 16.17 -6.09
CA ARG A 119 -12.87 16.81 -7.18
C ARG A 119 -13.21 18.29 -7.27
N LYS A 120 -12.24 19.10 -7.70
CA LYS A 120 -12.42 20.56 -7.89
C LYS A 120 -13.53 20.88 -8.90
N SER A 121 -13.72 20.03 -9.90
CA SER A 121 -14.72 20.17 -10.96
C SER A 121 -16.11 19.62 -10.58
N ARG A 122 -16.29 19.12 -9.37
CA ARG A 122 -17.57 18.51 -8.95
C ARG A 122 -18.62 19.61 -8.75
N SER A 123 -19.76 19.47 -9.42
CA SER A 123 -20.88 20.40 -9.29
C SER A 123 -21.44 20.46 -7.86
N LYS A 124 -21.64 19.31 -7.21
CA LYS A 124 -22.08 19.22 -5.81
C LYS A 124 -20.88 19.06 -4.89
N ALA A 125 -20.57 20.09 -4.11
CA ALA A 125 -19.50 20.03 -3.13
C ALA A 125 -19.80 18.93 -2.09
N VAL A 126 -18.81 18.06 -1.86
CA VAL A 126 -18.89 17.03 -0.82
C VAL A 126 -18.36 17.64 0.48
N PRO A 127 -19.15 17.67 1.57
CA PRO A 127 -18.67 18.13 2.87
C PRO A 127 -17.44 17.32 3.30
N TYR A 128 -16.34 18.01 3.55
CA TYR A 128 -15.05 17.40 3.86
C TYR A 128 -14.51 17.96 5.17
N ASP A 129 -14.55 17.14 6.22
CA ASP A 129 -13.96 17.48 7.52
C ASP A 129 -12.47 17.11 7.55
N LYS A 130 -11.63 18.15 7.45
CA LYS A 130 -10.16 18.07 7.55
C LYS A 130 -9.69 17.57 8.94
N ARG A 131 -10.41 17.87 10.02
CA ARG A 131 -9.95 17.57 11.40
C ARG A 131 -9.98 16.08 11.73
N ARG A 132 -10.90 15.33 11.14
CA ARG A 132 -11.00 13.88 11.32
C ARG A 132 -9.98 13.10 10.47
N TYR A 133 -9.12 13.77 9.69
CA TYR A 133 -8.30 13.21 8.60
C TYR A 133 -6.79 12.94 8.92
N PRO A 134 -6.33 12.70 10.17
CA PRO A 134 -4.89 12.66 10.48
C PRO A 134 -4.15 11.44 9.88
N ARG A 135 -4.85 10.34 9.54
CA ARG A 135 -4.22 9.14 8.97
C ARG A 135 -3.85 9.27 7.49
N HIS A 136 -4.44 10.20 6.74
CA HIS A 136 -4.14 10.34 5.31
C HIS A 136 -2.74 10.89 5.06
N ASN A 137 -2.28 11.83 5.90
CA ASN A 137 -0.91 12.32 5.82
C ASN A 137 0.10 11.17 5.98
N ARG A 138 -0.19 10.20 6.85
CA ARG A 138 0.65 9.01 7.01
C ARG A 138 0.66 8.12 5.77
N ILE A 139 -0.50 7.95 5.14
CA ILE A 139 -0.65 7.21 3.88
C ILE A 139 0.09 7.94 2.74
N GLU A 140 -0.06 9.26 2.61
CA GLU A 140 0.65 10.07 1.61
C GLU A 140 2.17 10.01 1.80
N ILE A 141 2.66 10.16 3.04
CA ILE A 141 4.08 10.04 3.37
C ILE A 141 4.59 8.62 3.05
N MET A 142 3.79 7.59 3.34
CA MET A 142 4.12 6.21 2.98
C MET A 142 4.22 6.05 1.44
N PHE A 143 3.27 6.59 0.67
CA PHE A 143 3.32 6.55 -0.79
C PHE A 143 4.49 7.37 -1.37
N GLY A 144 4.80 8.52 -0.78
CA GLY A 144 6.00 9.30 -1.12
C GLY A 144 7.26 8.48 -0.90
N SER A 145 7.38 7.86 0.28
CA SER A 145 8.49 6.97 0.60
C SER A 145 8.60 5.80 -0.39
N LEU A 146 7.47 5.16 -0.74
CA LEU A 146 7.45 4.06 -1.71
C LEU A 146 7.97 4.45 -3.09
N LYS A 147 7.75 5.70 -3.53
CA LYS A 147 8.27 6.23 -4.80
C LYS A 147 9.79 6.44 -4.76
N ASP A 148 10.34 6.75 -3.59
CA ASP A 148 11.78 6.96 -3.41
C ASP A 148 12.57 5.66 -3.21
N TRP A 149 11.90 4.58 -2.77
CA TRP A 149 12.57 3.33 -2.46
C TRP A 149 13.01 2.61 -3.73
N ARG A 150 14.32 2.43 -3.89
CA ARG A 150 14.95 1.95 -5.13
C ARG A 150 14.37 0.62 -5.60
N ARG A 151 14.10 -0.32 -4.68
CA ARG A 151 13.55 -1.64 -5.03
C ARG A 151 12.15 -1.56 -5.65
N VAL A 152 11.33 -0.66 -5.10
CA VAL A 152 9.94 -0.43 -5.53
C VAL A 152 9.92 0.39 -6.82
N ALA A 153 10.62 1.51 -6.86
CA ALA A 153 10.65 2.43 -7.98
C ALA A 153 11.17 1.77 -9.27
N THR A 154 12.18 0.89 -9.17
CA THR A 154 12.79 0.23 -10.33
C THR A 154 12.15 -1.12 -10.68
N ARG A 155 11.17 -1.60 -9.90
CA ARG A 155 10.66 -2.98 -9.99
C ARG A 155 11.79 -4.01 -10.09
N TYR A 156 12.74 -3.94 -9.15
CA TYR A 156 13.93 -4.79 -9.18
C TYR A 156 13.58 -6.29 -9.15
N ASP A 157 12.46 -6.65 -8.51
CA ASP A 157 11.98 -8.03 -8.41
C ASP A 157 11.25 -8.45 -9.70
N ARG A 158 11.74 -9.51 -10.35
CA ARG A 158 11.10 -10.09 -11.55
C ARG A 158 9.77 -10.79 -11.25
N CYS A 159 9.60 -11.28 -10.02
CA CYS A 159 8.39 -11.97 -9.60
C CYS A 159 7.42 -10.97 -8.95
N ALA A 160 6.17 -10.95 -9.43
CA ALA A 160 5.12 -10.08 -8.91
C ALA A 160 4.87 -10.33 -7.41
N GLU A 161 4.90 -11.58 -6.94
CA GLU A 161 4.68 -11.91 -5.52
C GLU A 161 5.76 -11.32 -4.61
N THR A 162 7.03 -11.39 -5.03
CA THR A 162 8.14 -10.79 -4.28
C THR A 162 8.04 -9.27 -4.25
N PHE A 163 7.61 -8.67 -5.36
CA PHE A 163 7.38 -7.23 -5.45
C PHE A 163 6.21 -6.80 -4.54
N LEU A 164 5.07 -7.49 -4.60
CA LEU A 164 3.89 -7.20 -3.79
C LEU A 164 4.14 -7.42 -2.30
N SER A 165 4.89 -8.45 -1.92
CA SER A 165 5.30 -8.66 -0.52
C SER A 165 6.23 -7.54 -0.02
N ALA A 166 7.09 -6.98 -0.86
CA ALA A 166 7.87 -5.80 -0.51
C ALA A 166 7.03 -4.54 -0.32
N LEU A 167 6.05 -4.32 -1.17
CA LEU A 167 5.07 -3.26 -0.97
C LEU A 167 4.29 -3.44 0.34
N ALA A 168 3.83 -4.66 0.61
CA ALA A 168 3.12 -5.00 1.84
C ALA A 168 3.99 -4.76 3.08
N ALA A 169 5.23 -5.25 3.09
CA ALA A 169 6.17 -5.07 4.19
C ALA A 169 6.41 -3.59 4.50
N THR A 170 6.62 -2.77 3.46
CA THR A 170 6.79 -1.33 3.62
C THR A 170 5.53 -0.66 4.15
N ALA A 171 4.36 -0.96 3.58
CA ALA A 171 3.10 -0.37 4.02
C ALA A 171 2.81 -0.70 5.49
N ILE A 172 3.01 -1.95 5.89
CA ILE A 172 2.80 -2.40 7.27
C ILE A 172 3.82 -1.79 8.23
N PHE A 173 5.05 -1.51 7.79
CA PHE A 173 6.05 -0.86 8.63
C PHE A 173 5.74 0.63 8.90
N TRP A 174 5.11 1.32 7.94
CA TRP A 174 4.83 2.76 8.03
C TRP A 174 3.47 3.12 8.64
N LEU A 175 2.46 2.26 8.48
CA LEU A 175 1.09 2.47 8.95
C LEU A 175 0.91 2.02 10.42
#